data_AF-T0MUW4-F1
#
_entry.id   AF-T0MUW4-F1
#
_cell.length_a   1.000
_cell.length_b   1.000
_cell.length_c   1.000
_cell.angle_alpha   90.00
_cell.angle_beta   90.00
_cell.angle_gamma   90.00
#
_symmetry.space_group_name_H-M   'P 1'
#
loop_
_entity.id
_entity.type
_entity.pdbx_description
1 polymer ?
#
loop_
_entity_poly.entity_id
_entity_poly.type
_entity_poly.pdbx_seq_one_letter_code
_entity_poly.pdbx_strand_id
1 'polypeptide(L)' 'MKAEEVLNLLQISRKTLHVYARDGRIQYTVMPNRMYNYNEEDVKRKQ' A
#
# COMPACT_ATOMS: atom_id res chain seq x y z
N MET A 1 -6.10 3.92 0.44
CA MET A 1 -6.21 2.98 -0.71
C MET A 1 -6.21 1.54 -0.22
N LYS A 2 -7.07 0.69 -0.77
CA LYS A 2 -7.07 -0.77 -0.53
C LYS A 2 -5.87 -1.42 -1.22
N ALA A 3 -5.45 -2.58 -0.73
CA ALA A 3 -4.33 -3.32 -1.30
C ALA A 3 -4.46 -3.55 -2.81
N GLU A 4 -5.63 -3.98 -3.29
CA GLU A 4 -5.87 -4.25 -4.71
C GLU A 4 -5.68 -3.02 -5.60
N GLU A 5 -6.15 -1.86 -5.15
CA GLU A 5 -5.97 -0.59 -5.87
C GLU A 5 -4.49 -0.23 -6.00
N VAL A 6 -3.71 -0.44 -4.93
CA VAL A 6 -2.26 -0.16 -4.93
C VAL A 6 -1.51 -1.11 -5.87
N LEU A 7 -1.85 -2.41 -5.85
CA LEU A 7 -1.22 -3.40 -6.73
C LEU A 7 -1.50 -3.08 -8.21
N ASN A 8 -2.73 -2.72 -8.53
CA ASN A 8 -3.13 -2.35 -9.89
C ASN A 8 -2.51 -1.02 -10.33
N LEU A 9 -2.38 -0.04 -9.44
CA LEU A 9 -1.80 1.25 -9.78
C LEU A 9 -0.29 1.16 -10.01
N LEU A 10 0.43 0.51 -9.09
CA LEU A 10 1.90 0.45 -9.13
C LEU A 10 2.43 -0.71 -9.98
N GLN A 11 1.57 -1.62 -10.44
CA GLN A 11 1.96 -2.81 -11.20
C GLN A 11 3.00 -3.66 -10.45
N ILE A 12 2.84 -3.79 -9.12
CA ILE A 12 3.75 -4.54 -8.25
C ILE A 12 3.10 -5.80 -7.67
N SER A 13 3.94 -6.74 -7.26
CA SER A 13 3.50 -7.90 -6.49
C SER A 13 3.09 -7.52 -5.06
N ARG A 14 2.26 -8.35 -4.43
CA ARG A 14 1.92 -8.22 -3.01
C ARG A 14 3.13 -8.32 -2.08
N LYS A 15 4.15 -9.12 -2.47
CA LYS A 15 5.42 -9.21 -1.75
C LYS A 15 6.16 -7.88 -1.77
N THR A 16 6.19 -7.20 -2.92
CA THR A 16 6.79 -5.86 -3.05
C THR A 16 6.04 -4.83 -2.21
N LEU A 17 4.70 -4.84 -2.25
CA LEU A 17 3.88 -3.96 -1.41
C LEU A 17 4.15 -4.17 0.09
N HIS A 18 4.30 -5.43 0.52
CA HIS A 18 4.70 -5.75 1.90
C HIS A 18 6.07 -5.16 2.25
N VAL A 19 7.07 -5.27 1.37
CA VAL A 19 8.40 -4.66 1.60
C VAL A 19 8.28 -3.15 1.74
N TYR A 20 7.50 -2.49 0.89
CA TYR A 20 7.30 -1.03 0.98
C TYR A 20 6.61 -0.62 2.28
N ALA A 21 5.61 -1.38 2.73
CA ALA A 21 4.93 -1.12 4.00
C ALA A 21 5.87 -1.34 5.20
N ARG A 22 6.59 -2.47 5.22
CA ARG A 22 7.56 -2.82 6.28
C ARG A 22 8.68 -1.78 6.39
N ASP A 23 9.18 -1.30 5.25
CA ASP A 23 10.27 -0.33 5.20
C ASP A 23 9.77 1.12 5.41
N GLY A 24 8.47 1.33 5.69
CA GLY A 24 7.88 2.65 5.91
C GLY A 24 7.78 3.53 4.65
N ARG A 25 7.99 2.96 3.46
CA ARG A 25 7.95 3.66 2.17
C ARG A 25 6.52 3.97 1.71
N ILE A 26 5.56 3.17 2.16
CA ILE A 26 4.13 3.41 2.00
C ILE A 26 3.48 3.15 3.35
N GLN A 27 3.02 4.22 4.01
CA GLN A 27 2.33 4.11 5.27
C GLN A 27 0.94 3.48 5.08
N TYR A 28 0.42 2.86 6.13
CA TYR A 28 -0.94 2.35 6.14
C TYR A 28 -1.55 2.44 7.54
N THR A 29 -2.87 2.42 7.59
CA THR A 29 -3.64 2.23 8.83
C THR A 29 -4.39 0.91 8.76
N VAL A 30 -4.65 0.30 9.92
CA VAL A 30 -5.48 -0.90 10.02
C VAL A 30 -6.91 -0.47 10.28
N MET A 31 -7.81 -0.82 9.35
CA MET A 31 -9.25 -0.56 9.47
C MET A 31 -9.90 -1.51 10.48
N PRO A 32 -11.09 -1.19 11.03
CA PRO A 32 -11.80 -2.06 11.98
C PRO A 32 -12.06 -3.49 11.48
N ASN A 33 -12.18 -3.66 10.16
CA ASN A 33 -12.34 -4.97 9.50
C ASN A 33 -11.00 -5.69 9.24
N ARG A 34 -9.90 -5.25 9.88
CA ARG A 34 -8.52 -5.75 9.72
C ARG A 34 -7.93 -5.60 8.32
N MET A 35 -8.57 -4.83 7.43
CA MET A 35 -7.97 -4.48 6.14
C MET A 35 -6.99 -3.33 6.30
N TYR A 36 -5.99 -3.28 5.41
CA TYR A 36 -5.06 -2.16 5.34
C TYR A 36 -5.60 -1.05 4.45
N ASN A 37 -5.52 0.17 4.94
CA ASN A 37 -5.76 1.39 4.21
C ASN A 37 -4.43 2.13 4.02
N TYR A 38 -3.82 1.97 2.84
CA TYR A 38 -2.55 2.58 2.47
C TYR A 38 -2.71 4.08 2.22
N ASN A 39 -1.71 4.86 2.62
CA ASN A 39 -1.64 6.30 2.39
C ASN A 39 -1.54 6.59 0.89
N GLU A 40 -2.47 7.38 0.37
CA GLU A 40 -2.57 7.64 -1.07
C GLU A 40 -1.41 8.49 -1.60
N GLU A 41 -0.95 9.47 -0.84
CA GLU A 41 0.17 10.35 -1.24
C GLU A 41 1.49 9.59 -1.33
N ASP A 42 1.73 8.66 -0.40
CA ASP A 42 2.88 7.77 -0.47
C ASP A 42 2.82 6.86 -1.70
N VAL A 43 1.63 6.32 -2.01
CA VAL A 43 1.42 5.48 -3.19
C VAL A 43 1.66 6.28 -4.48
N LYS A 44 1.09 7.49 -4.60
CA LYS A 44 1.27 8.36 -5.77
C LYS A 44 2.73 8.76 -5.99
N ARG A 45 3.51 8.95 -4.93
CA ARG A 45 4.97 9.20 -5.00
C ARG A 45 5.78 8.00 -5.54
N LYS A 46 5.17 6.83 -5.71
CA LYS A 46 5.81 5.61 -6.26
C LYS A 46 5.46 5.35 -7.73
N GLN A 47 4.56 6.14 -8.32
CA GLN A 47 4.31 6.13 -9.76
C GLN A 47 5.48 6.80 -10.48
#